data_AF-W7N6N8-F1
#
_entry.id   AF-W7N6N8-F1
#
_cell.length_a   1.000
_cell.length_b   1.000
_cell.length_c   1.000
_cell.angle_alpha   90.00
_cell.angle_beta   90.00
_cell.angle_gamma   90.00
#
_symmetry.space_group_name_H-M   'P 1'
#
loop_
_entity.id
_entity.type
_entity.pdbx_description
1 polymer ?
#
loop_
_entity_poly.entity_id
_entity_poly.type
_entity_poly.pdbx_seq_one_letter_code
_entity_poly.pdbx_strand_id
1 'polypeptide(L)'
;MAPVRKTLKAQPKAAASEPPRPTDMILAMNDPYMQQIIDGIKTYEFRKYNMAGIQRIWFYRTAPHSAITHICPVNEAITRNPGDQPLPEDGLGNKEYNAKDPDYEGYDYAYRINAVYEINADGGQGITWTMMRDEHGMKIAPRGRVRVPESMMAQYSLEGQNKVL
;
A
#
# COMPACT_ATOMS: atom_id res chain seq x y z
N MET A 1 -2.87 -49.05 -50.67
CA MET A 1 -2.58 -47.66 -50.28
C MET A 1 -3.31 -47.37 -48.98
N ALA A 2 -2.59 -47.15 -47.88
CA ALA A 2 -3.16 -46.80 -46.57
C ALA A 2 -3.02 -45.29 -46.33
N PRO A 3 -3.99 -44.60 -45.69
CA PRO A 3 -3.92 -43.16 -45.49
C PRO A 3 -2.98 -42.83 -44.33
N VAL A 4 -2.04 -41.91 -44.57
CA VAL A 4 -1.16 -41.34 -43.54
C VAL A 4 -1.97 -40.35 -42.70
N ARG A 5 -2.14 -40.65 -41.41
CA ARG A 5 -2.71 -39.71 -40.43
C ARG A 5 -1.73 -38.55 -40.24
N LYS A 6 -2.15 -37.33 -40.61
CA LYS A 6 -1.43 -36.10 -40.26
C LYS A 6 -1.63 -35.82 -38.77
N THR A 7 -0.55 -35.84 -38.01
CA THR A 7 -0.53 -35.37 -36.63
C THR A 7 -0.59 -33.84 -36.62
N LEU A 8 -1.66 -33.29 -36.03
CA LEU A 8 -1.74 -31.87 -35.69
C LEU A 8 -0.73 -31.58 -34.59
N LYS A 9 0.26 -30.72 -34.86
CA LYS A 9 1.16 -30.18 -33.84
C LYS A 9 0.34 -29.27 -32.91
N ALA A 10 0.38 -29.55 -31.61
CA ALA A 10 -0.15 -28.63 -30.62
C ALA A 10 0.62 -27.31 -30.68
N GLN A 11 -0.11 -26.20 -30.79
CA GLN A 11 0.47 -24.86 -30.66
C GLN A 11 0.92 -24.64 -29.19
N PRO A 12 2.05 -23.98 -28.96
CA PRO A 12 2.47 -23.63 -27.61
C PRO A 12 1.44 -22.70 -26.98
N LYS A 13 0.93 -23.10 -25.82
CA LYS A 13 0.07 -22.27 -24.98
C LYS A 13 0.92 -21.09 -24.50
N ALA A 14 0.55 -19.87 -24.86
CA ALA A 14 1.19 -18.67 -24.32
C ALA A 14 1.18 -18.78 -22.78
N ALA A 15 2.35 -18.61 -22.16
CA ALA A 15 2.44 -18.53 -20.71
C ALA A 15 1.54 -17.37 -20.27
N ALA A 16 0.53 -17.66 -19.45
CA ALA A 16 -0.27 -16.62 -18.83
C ALA A 16 0.70 -15.74 -18.02
N SER A 17 0.81 -14.47 -18.41
CA SER A 17 1.54 -13.47 -17.64
C SER A 17 1.00 -13.47 -16.22
N GLU A 18 1.89 -13.44 -15.22
CA GLU A 18 1.46 -13.28 -13.82
C GLU A 18 0.50 -12.09 -13.70
N PRO A 19 -0.54 -12.20 -12.86
CA PRO A 19 -1.46 -11.10 -12.65
C PRO A 19 -0.68 -9.87 -12.15
N PRO A 20 -1.04 -8.65 -12.59
CA PRO A 20 -0.31 -7.45 -12.22
C PRO A 20 -0.22 -7.29 -10.71
N ARG A 21 1.01 -7.00 -10.25
CA ARG A 21 1.30 -6.71 -8.83
C ARG A 21 0.46 -5.52 -8.36
N PRO A 22 -0.09 -5.56 -7.13
CA PRO A 22 -0.84 -4.42 -6.63
C PRO A 22 0.07 -3.21 -6.44
N THR A 23 -0.31 -2.09 -7.03
CA THR A 23 0.37 -0.78 -6.87
C THR A 23 -0.18 0.01 -5.68
N ASP A 24 -1.35 -0.38 -5.18
CA ASP A 24 -2.11 0.38 -4.19
C ASP A 24 -2.65 -0.54 -3.09
N MET A 25 -2.28 -0.23 -1.85
CA MET A 25 -2.67 -1.03 -0.68
C MET A 25 -3.29 -0.16 0.40
N ILE A 26 -4.39 -0.65 0.98
CA ILE A 26 -5.00 -0.10 2.18
C ILE A 26 -4.29 -0.69 3.40
N LEU A 27 -3.90 0.17 4.33
CA LEU A 27 -3.34 -0.22 5.61
C LEU A 27 -4.16 0.42 6.75
N ALA A 28 -4.55 -0.40 7.72
CA ALA A 28 -5.15 0.12 8.95
C ALA A 28 -4.10 0.83 9.81
N MET A 29 -4.47 2.01 10.31
CA MET A 29 -3.64 2.88 11.14
C MET A 29 -4.51 3.50 12.25
N ASN A 30 -3.98 3.60 13.47
CA ASN A 30 -4.67 4.35 14.52
C ASN A 30 -4.36 5.85 14.41
N ASP A 31 -5.09 6.65 15.18
CA ASP A 31 -5.02 8.09 15.05
C ASP A 31 -3.64 8.69 15.39
N PRO A 32 -3.01 8.35 16.54
CA PRO A 32 -1.72 8.92 16.88
C PRO A 32 -0.61 8.62 15.87
N TYR A 33 -0.58 7.42 15.29
CA TYR A 33 0.43 7.09 14.27
C TYR A 33 0.17 7.78 12.93
N MET A 34 -1.11 7.96 12.55
CA MET A 34 -1.44 8.73 11.35
C MET A 34 -1.01 10.19 11.52
N GLN A 35 -1.22 10.79 12.69
CA GLN A 35 -0.80 12.17 12.95
C GLN A 35 0.70 12.36 12.79
N GLN A 36 1.53 11.39 13.22
CA GLN A 36 2.97 11.44 13.00
C GLN A 36 3.37 11.46 11.53
N ILE A 37 2.59 10.81 10.65
CA ILE A 37 2.81 10.85 9.20
C ILE A 37 2.40 12.22 8.64
N ILE A 38 1.24 12.74 9.06
CA ILE A 38 0.74 14.06 8.62
C ILE A 38 1.71 15.17 9.02
N ASP A 39 2.25 15.12 10.24
CA ASP A 39 3.19 16.10 10.77
C ASP A 39 4.61 15.94 10.18
N GLY A 40 4.84 14.94 9.32
CA GLY A 40 6.15 14.63 8.75
C GLY A 40 7.17 14.05 9.74
N ILE A 41 6.75 13.73 10.96
CA ILE A 41 7.59 13.14 12.01
C ILE A 41 7.97 11.70 11.64
N LYS A 42 7.01 10.93 11.12
CA LYS A 42 7.22 9.56 10.64
C LYS A 42 7.41 9.58 9.13
N THR A 43 8.67 9.42 8.68
CA THR A 43 9.03 9.49 7.25
C THR A 43 9.00 8.13 6.54
N TYR A 44 8.95 7.03 7.30
CA TYR A 44 8.86 5.66 6.76
C TYR A 44 7.73 4.87 7.41
N GLU A 45 7.05 4.05 6.62
CA GLU A 45 6.15 3.00 7.09
C GLU A 45 6.91 1.67 7.17
N PHE A 46 6.92 1.02 8.35
CA PHE A 46 7.66 -0.21 8.57
C PHE A 46 6.72 -1.42 8.54
N ARG A 47 7.06 -2.48 7.80
CA ARG A 47 6.26 -3.70 7.71
C ARG A 47 7.10 -4.96 7.82
N LYS A 48 6.44 -6.02 8.30
CA LYS A 48 6.99 -7.37 8.37
C LYS A 48 6.94 -8.15 7.05
N TYR A 49 6.38 -7.53 6.01
CA TYR A 49 6.17 -8.16 4.72
C TYR A 49 6.49 -7.19 3.59
N ASN A 50 6.90 -7.76 2.46
CA ASN A 50 7.10 -7.02 1.24
C ASN A 50 5.74 -6.73 0.53
N MET A 51 5.60 -5.52 0.01
CA MET A 51 4.56 -5.06 -0.90
C MET A 51 5.23 -4.70 -2.23
N ALA A 52 5.80 -5.70 -2.92
CA ALA A 52 6.56 -5.49 -4.13
C ALA A 52 5.72 -4.82 -5.23
N GLY A 53 6.24 -3.76 -5.83
CA GLY A 53 5.53 -2.96 -6.85
C GLY A 53 4.56 -1.92 -6.29
N ILE A 54 4.51 -1.73 -4.97
CA ILE A 54 3.73 -0.66 -4.34
C ILE A 54 4.15 0.71 -4.86
N GLN A 55 3.17 1.56 -5.09
CA GLN A 55 3.34 2.97 -5.45
C GLN A 55 2.63 3.88 -4.44
N ARG A 56 1.53 3.42 -3.84
CA ARG A 56 0.71 4.21 -2.92
C ARG A 56 0.16 3.37 -1.78
N ILE A 57 0.15 3.97 -0.59
CA ILE A 57 -0.52 3.43 0.59
C ILE A 57 -1.73 4.30 0.91
N TRP A 58 -2.88 3.66 1.10
CA TRP A 58 -4.14 4.29 1.49
C TRP A 58 -4.36 4.01 2.98
N PHE A 59 -4.30 5.02 3.84
CA PHE A 59 -4.40 4.81 5.28
C PHE A 59 -5.85 4.86 5.75
N TYR A 60 -6.33 3.70 6.20
CA TYR A 60 -7.60 3.55 6.92
C TYR A 60 -7.38 3.92 8.38
N ARG A 61 -7.85 5.10 8.79
CA ARG A 61 -7.91 5.48 10.21
C ARG A 61 -8.98 4.62 10.87
N THR A 62 -8.58 3.86 11.88
CA THR A 62 -9.50 3.08 12.70
C THR A 62 -10.44 4.00 13.50
N ALA A 63 -11.24 3.44 14.40
CA ALA A 63 -12.10 4.25 15.28
C ALA A 63 -11.29 5.41 15.94
N PRO A 64 -11.85 6.63 16.00
CA PRO A 64 -13.26 6.97 15.72
C PRO A 64 -13.60 7.23 14.24
N HIS A 65 -12.62 7.41 13.35
CA HIS A 65 -12.86 7.83 11.96
C HIS A 65 -13.52 6.74 11.12
N SER A 66 -13.02 5.51 11.21
CA SER A 66 -13.48 4.37 10.40
C SER A 66 -13.57 4.68 8.90
N ALA A 67 -12.53 5.34 8.39
CA ALA A 67 -12.47 5.85 7.03
C ALA A 67 -11.04 5.81 6.48
N ILE A 68 -10.90 5.67 5.16
CA ILE A 68 -9.64 6.00 4.50
C ILE A 68 -9.57 7.51 4.40
N THR A 69 -8.53 8.09 4.98
CA THR A 69 -8.40 9.54 5.09
C THR A 69 -7.21 10.08 4.31
N HIS A 70 -6.22 9.23 4.01
CA HIS A 70 -5.01 9.70 3.34
C HIS A 70 -4.52 8.70 2.29
N ILE A 71 -3.95 9.24 1.21
CA ILE A 71 -3.17 8.51 0.21
C ILE A 71 -1.73 9.03 0.26
N CYS A 72 -0.78 8.11 0.38
CA CYS A 72 0.63 8.41 0.49
C CYS A 72 1.40 7.70 -0.63
N PRO A 73 1.94 8.43 -1.62
CA PRO A 73 2.91 7.87 -2.54
C PRO A 73 4.15 7.38 -1.78
N VAL A 74 4.66 6.21 -2.17
CA VAL A 74 5.81 5.58 -1.51
C VAL A 74 6.82 5.05 -2.52
N ASN A 75 8.06 4.87 -2.06
CA ASN A 75 9.08 4.14 -2.81
C ASN A 75 8.99 2.63 -2.57
N GLU A 76 9.73 1.85 -3.36
CA GLU A 76 10.01 0.46 -3.01
C GLU A 76 10.66 0.35 -1.63
N ALA A 77 10.47 -0.80 -0.98
CA ALA A 77 10.99 -1.02 0.36
C ALA A 77 12.52 -0.97 0.37
N ILE A 78 13.08 -0.23 1.33
CA ILE A 78 14.44 -0.43 1.78
C ILE A 78 14.42 -1.55 2.82
N THR A 79 15.38 -2.46 2.74
CA THR A 79 15.56 -3.56 3.68
C THR A 79 16.74 -3.29 4.62
N ARG A 80 16.84 -4.08 5.70
CA ARG A 80 17.95 -4.04 6.66
C ARG A 80 18.94 -5.19 6.48
N ASN A 81 19.04 -5.73 5.26
CA ASN A 81 19.96 -6.81 4.97
C ASN A 81 21.40 -6.28 5.01
N PRO A 82 22.40 -7.14 5.32
CA PRO A 82 23.79 -6.74 5.24
C PRO A 82 24.15 -6.20 3.84
N GLY A 83 24.64 -4.97 3.78
CA GLY A 83 25.02 -4.30 2.52
C GLY A 83 23.99 -3.33 1.96
N ASP A 84 22.76 -3.33 2.48
CA ASP A 84 21.76 -2.31 2.13
C ASP A 84 22.16 -0.95 2.71
N GLN A 85 21.79 0.13 2.01
CA GLN A 85 21.99 1.47 2.52
C GLN A 85 21.05 1.73 3.70
N PRO A 86 21.54 2.33 4.80
CA PRO A 86 20.70 2.68 5.93
C PRO A 86 19.68 3.77 5.54
N LEU A 87 18.59 3.84 6.30
CA LEU A 87 17.62 4.92 6.17
C LEU A 87 18.26 6.25 6.60
N PRO A 88 17.90 7.39 5.98
CA PRO A 88 18.15 8.70 6.57
C PRO A 88 17.53 8.75 7.98
N GLU A 89 18.26 9.23 8.98
CA GLU A 89 17.75 9.35 10.36
C GLU A 89 16.89 10.62 10.55
N ASP A 90 16.09 10.96 9.53
CA ASP A 90 15.25 12.17 9.44
C ASP A 90 13.84 11.99 9.98
N GLY A 91 13.49 10.79 10.47
CA GLY A 91 12.16 10.46 10.94
C GLY A 91 12.16 9.47 12.10
N LEU A 92 11.03 9.44 12.81
CA LEU A 92 10.80 8.61 13.98
C LEU A 92 10.95 7.13 13.63
N GLY A 93 11.86 6.46 14.34
CA GLY A 93 12.14 5.03 14.19
C GLY A 93 13.25 4.67 13.21
N ASN A 94 13.74 5.63 12.42
CA ASN A 94 14.71 5.32 11.37
C ASN A 94 16.06 4.87 11.97
N LYS A 95 16.50 5.53 13.06
CA LYS A 95 17.73 5.17 13.77
C LYS A 95 17.63 3.80 14.41
N GLU A 96 16.53 3.52 15.09
CA GLU A 96 16.26 2.24 15.75
C GLU A 96 16.17 1.10 14.72
N TYR A 97 15.51 1.36 13.57
CA TYR A 97 15.46 0.44 12.43
C TYR A 97 16.87 0.12 11.90
N ASN A 98 17.70 1.14 11.68
CA ASN A 98 19.09 0.99 11.22
C ASN A 98 19.94 0.20 12.23
N ALA A 99 19.75 0.44 13.53
CA ALA A 99 20.45 -0.24 14.62
C ALA A 99 19.96 -1.67 14.88
N LYS A 100 18.92 -2.14 14.16
CA LYS A 100 18.27 -3.43 14.39
C LYS A 100 17.77 -3.59 15.83
N ASP A 101 17.18 -2.51 16.35
CA ASP A 101 16.59 -2.50 17.68
C ASP A 101 15.52 -3.62 17.84
N PRO A 102 15.44 -4.30 19.01
CA PRO A 102 14.45 -5.34 19.26
C PRO A 102 13.00 -4.94 18.99
N ASP A 103 12.63 -3.67 19.19
CA ASP A 103 11.26 -3.18 18.90
C ASP A 103 10.90 -3.27 17.40
N TYR A 104 11.91 -3.35 16.54
CA TYR A 104 11.79 -3.52 15.09
C TYR A 104 11.98 -4.98 14.65
N GLU A 105 12.03 -5.95 15.56
CA GLU A 105 12.19 -7.35 15.19
C GLU A 105 11.06 -7.83 14.24
N GLY A 106 11.49 -8.44 13.13
CA GLY A 106 10.62 -8.85 12.03
C GLY A 106 10.07 -7.73 11.14
N TYR A 107 10.27 -6.44 11.45
CA TYR A 107 9.98 -5.34 10.53
C TYR A 107 11.14 -5.14 9.55
N ASP A 108 11.17 -5.94 8.48
CA ASP A 108 12.30 -5.96 7.53
C ASP A 108 12.15 -5.02 6.33
N TYR A 109 11.01 -4.33 6.18
CA TYR A 109 10.70 -3.52 5.00
C TYR A 109 10.27 -2.10 5.41
N ALA A 110 11.00 -1.08 4.95
CA ALA A 110 10.72 0.32 5.20
C ALA A 110 10.32 1.05 3.91
N TYR A 111 9.09 1.60 3.87
CA TYR A 111 8.57 2.33 2.71
C TYR A 111 8.64 3.83 2.98
N ARG A 112 9.44 4.57 2.20
CA ARG A 112 9.52 6.03 2.30
C ARG A 112 8.17 6.63 1.97
N ILE A 113 7.66 7.48 2.84
CA ILE A 113 6.48 8.31 2.56
C ILE A 113 6.99 9.56 1.83
N ASN A 114 6.60 9.71 0.56
CA ASN A 114 7.09 10.79 -0.30
C ASN A 114 6.24 12.06 -0.21
N ALA A 115 4.95 11.88 0.05
CA ALA A 115 3.97 12.95 0.17
C ALA A 115 2.74 12.41 0.92
N VAL A 116 1.94 13.31 1.47
CA VAL A 116 0.68 12.98 2.15
C VAL A 116 -0.44 13.76 1.49
N TYR A 117 -1.46 13.04 1.02
CA TYR A 117 -2.67 13.62 0.45
C TYR A 117 -3.85 13.26 1.33
N GLU A 118 -4.59 14.26 1.79
CA GLU A 118 -5.88 14.08 2.45
C GLU A 118 -6.97 13.82 1.41
N ILE A 119 -7.79 12.80 1.67
CA ILE A 119 -8.91 12.43 0.80
C ILE A 119 -9.94 13.56 0.75
N ASN A 120 -10.20 14.02 -0.47
CA ASN A 120 -11.30 14.90 -0.81
C ASN A 120 -12.51 14.06 -1.24
N ALA A 121 -13.29 13.61 -0.27
CA ALA A 121 -14.54 12.89 -0.47
C ALA A 121 -15.71 13.68 0.12
N ASP A 122 -16.93 13.37 -0.34
CA ASP A 122 -18.15 14.02 0.11
C ASP A 122 -18.28 14.02 1.64
N GLY A 123 -18.62 15.17 2.21
CA GLY A 123 -18.74 15.37 3.65
C GLY A 123 -17.42 15.55 4.41
N GLY A 124 -16.26 15.47 3.75
CA GLY A 124 -14.96 15.78 4.36
C GLY A 124 -14.48 14.75 5.39
N GLN A 125 -15.09 13.55 5.43
CA GLN A 125 -14.76 12.50 6.41
C GLN A 125 -13.80 11.44 5.86
N GLY A 126 -13.34 11.60 4.62
CA GLY A 126 -12.64 10.56 3.87
C GLY A 126 -13.60 9.49 3.31
N ILE A 127 -13.05 8.41 2.78
CA ILE A 127 -13.82 7.28 2.26
C ILE A 127 -14.28 6.42 3.42
N THR A 128 -15.50 6.64 3.88
CA THR A 128 -16.05 5.95 5.05
C THR A 128 -16.22 4.46 4.81
N TRP A 129 -16.28 3.66 5.89
CA TRP A 129 -16.58 2.24 5.80
C TRP A 129 -17.87 1.94 5.01
N THR A 130 -18.91 2.76 5.19
CA THR A 130 -20.17 2.65 4.45
C THR A 130 -19.95 2.78 2.94
N MET A 131 -19.20 3.79 2.50
CA MET A 131 -18.86 3.99 1.08
C MET A 131 -18.03 2.83 0.53
N MET A 132 -17.00 2.41 1.26
CA MET A 132 -16.18 1.24 0.89
C MET A 132 -17.02 -0.03 0.69
N ARG A 133 -18.01 -0.26 1.55
CA ARG A 133 -18.89 -1.43 1.49
C ARG A 133 -19.92 -1.31 0.36
N ASP A 134 -20.65 -0.21 0.34
CA ASP A 134 -21.86 -0.05 -0.48
C ASP A 134 -21.54 0.34 -1.93
N GLU A 135 -20.47 1.12 -2.15
CA GLU A 135 -20.09 1.61 -3.49
C GLU A 135 -18.95 0.77 -4.10
N HIS A 136 -18.04 0.24 -3.27
CA HIS A 136 -16.83 -0.45 -3.73
C HIS A 136 -16.78 -1.95 -3.40
N GLY A 137 -17.85 -2.50 -2.81
CA GLY A 137 -18.01 -3.94 -2.61
C GLY A 137 -17.07 -4.55 -1.57
N MET A 138 -16.47 -3.74 -0.69
CA MET A 138 -15.64 -4.28 0.40
C MET A 138 -16.50 -5.02 1.43
N LYS A 139 -16.10 -6.24 1.79
CA LYS A 139 -16.88 -7.11 2.69
C LYS A 139 -16.59 -6.90 4.17
N ILE A 140 -15.38 -6.44 4.49
CA ILE A 140 -14.93 -6.17 5.86
C ILE A 140 -14.13 -4.88 5.90
N ALA A 141 -14.24 -4.16 7.02
CA ALA A 141 -13.39 -3.01 7.27
C ALA A 141 -11.90 -3.44 7.27
N PRO A 142 -10.99 -2.62 6.71
CA PRO A 142 -9.57 -2.91 6.72
C PRO A 142 -9.05 -3.14 8.16
N ARG A 143 -8.44 -4.32 8.40
CA ARG A 143 -7.78 -4.65 9.68
C ARG A 143 -6.28 -4.90 9.52
N GLY A 144 -5.79 -4.88 8.29
CA GLY A 144 -4.43 -5.22 7.93
C GLY A 144 -4.15 -4.72 6.53
N ARG A 145 -3.47 -5.53 5.71
CA ARG A 145 -3.18 -5.20 4.32
C ARG A 145 -4.29 -5.67 3.38
N VAL A 146 -4.87 -4.74 2.64
CA VAL A 146 -5.92 -5.01 1.64
C VAL A 146 -5.54 -4.34 0.32
N ARG A 147 -5.77 -4.98 -0.83
CA ARG A 147 -5.59 -4.32 -2.14
C ARG A 147 -6.69 -3.26 -2.30
N VAL A 148 -6.35 -2.07 -2.77
CA VAL A 148 -7.36 -1.06 -3.10
C VAL A 148 -8.17 -1.54 -4.32
N PRO A 149 -9.53 -1.58 -4.24
CA PRO A 149 -10.38 -1.88 -5.39
C PRO A 149 -10.15 -0.92 -6.57
N GLU A 150 -10.24 -1.43 -7.80
CA GLU A 150 -10.08 -0.61 -9.02
C GLU A 150 -11.09 0.55 -9.08
N SER A 151 -12.32 0.33 -8.62
CA SER A 151 -13.35 1.38 -8.55
C SER A 151 -12.95 2.53 -7.61
N MET A 152 -12.25 2.24 -6.51
CA MET A 152 -11.74 3.28 -5.61
C MET A 152 -10.61 4.06 -6.25
N MET A 153 -9.68 3.39 -6.93
CA MET A 153 -8.58 4.08 -7.63
C MET A 153 -9.10 4.97 -8.77
N ALA A 154 -10.18 4.55 -9.44
CA ALA A 154 -10.82 5.33 -10.50
C ALA A 154 -11.58 6.55 -9.95
N GLN A 155 -12.26 6.42 -8.81
CA GLN A 155 -13.06 7.49 -8.21
C GLN A 155 -12.21 8.50 -7.41
N TYR A 156 -11.18 8.03 -6.70
CA TYR A 156 -10.34 8.84 -5.83
C TYR A 156 -8.90 8.84 -6.35
N SER A 157 -8.70 9.42 -7.54
CA SER A 157 -7.35 9.60 -8.10
C SER A 157 -6.51 10.51 -7.22
N LEU A 158 -5.19 10.31 -7.20
CA LEU A 158 -4.29 11.09 -6.33
C LEU A 158 -4.36 12.59 -6.65
N GLU A 159 -4.49 12.92 -7.94
CA GLU A 159 -4.54 14.28 -8.46
C GLU A 159 -5.79 15.06 -8.03
N GLY A 160 -6.86 14.34 -7.65
CA GLY A 160 -8.09 14.94 -7.11
C GLY A 160 -8.06 15.21 -5.60
N GLN A 161 -6.97 14.83 -4.91
CA GLN A 161 -6.86 14.92 -3.45
C GLN A 161 -6.06 16.14 -3.00
N ASN A 162 -6.19 16.50 -1.73
CA ASN A 162 -5.52 17.68 -1.18
C ASN A 162 -4.14 17.30 -0.65
N LYS A 163 -3.06 17.80 -1.27
CA LYS A 163 -1.71 17.58 -0.75
C LYS A 163 -1.50 18.39 0.54
N VAL A 164 -1.13 17.71 1.63
CA VAL A 164 -0.90 18.32 2.96
C VAL A 164 0.57 18.23 3.41
N LEU A 165 1.36 17.35 2.80
CA LEU A 165 2.81 17.25 2.96
C LEU A 165 3.48 16.86 1.63
#